data_AF-A0A525ISV7-F1
#
_entry.id   AF-A0A525ISV7-F1
#
_cell.length_a   1.000
_cell.length_b   1.000
_cell.length_c   1.000
_cell.angle_alpha   90.00
_cell.angle_beta   90.00
_cell.angle_gamma   90.00
#
_symmetry.space_group_name_H-M   'P 1'
#
loop_
_entity.id
_entity.type
_entity.pdbx_description
1 polymer ?
#
loop_
_entity_poly.entity_id
_entity_poly.type
_entity_poly.pdbx_seq_one_letter_code
_entity_poly.pdbx_strand_id
1 'polypeptide(L)'
;LKGKEVVFEVKVKDVKGPVDAPADDAFAERLGIENLEKLRELLKGNLEKEYAGASRFKLKRALLDQLDTKHDFPLPPKMVEAEFAAIWQQVQQDKEAGELPPEDAKKPEEKLREEYRKIAERRVRLGLVLAEIGRANNVQITEQELGEAMRTEAMKYGPQAQQVFDLFRQNANAQAQLRAPLFEDKVVDLIVEKAKVKDTKVSKEELMKDDELPEGYGDDEAPKPAKKATAKKKAD
;
A
#
# COMPACT_ATOMS: atom_id res chain seq x y z
N LEU A 1 -11.74 -17.24 31.30
CA LEU A 1 -12.47 -18.22 30.47
C LEU A 1 -11.54 -19.17 29.68
N LYS A 2 -10.24 -18.88 29.52
CA LYS A 2 -9.33 -19.77 28.78
C LYS A 2 -9.20 -21.14 29.49
N GLY A 3 -9.61 -22.21 28.81
CA GLY A 3 -9.46 -23.60 29.25
C GLY A 3 -10.47 -24.12 30.27
N LYS A 4 -11.60 -23.43 30.51
CA LYS A 4 -12.67 -23.90 31.40
C LYS A 4 -13.99 -23.98 30.65
N GLU A 5 -14.69 -25.09 30.76
CA GLU A 5 -16.08 -25.20 30.30
C GLU A 5 -16.97 -24.29 31.13
N VAL A 6 -17.81 -23.50 30.46
CA VAL A 6 -18.76 -22.59 31.10
C VAL A 6 -20.10 -22.71 30.40
N VAL A 7 -21.16 -22.79 31.20
CA VAL A 7 -22.53 -22.83 30.71
C VAL A 7 -23.08 -21.41 30.69
N PHE A 8 -23.56 -20.97 29.53
CA PHE A 8 -24.29 -19.71 29.39
C PHE A 8 -25.78 -20.02 29.34
N GLU A 9 -26.49 -19.67 30.40
CA GLU A 9 -27.96 -19.69 30.40
C GLU A 9 -28.46 -18.37 29.80
N VAL A 10 -28.92 -18.43 28.55
CA VAL A 10 -29.38 -17.25 27.80
C VAL A 10 -30.88 -17.31 27.63
N LYS A 11 -31.58 -16.29 28.12
CA LYS A 11 -33.00 -16.06 27.82
C LYS A 11 -33.11 -15.12 26.64
N VAL A 12 -33.45 -15.66 25.46
CA VAL A 12 -33.70 -14.86 24.27
C VAL A 12 -34.98 -14.06 24.47
N LYS A 13 -34.88 -12.72 24.39
CA LYS A 13 -36.02 -11.81 24.57
C LYS A 13 -36.73 -11.50 23.27
N ASP A 14 -35.97 -11.34 22.20
CA ASP A 14 -36.48 -10.95 20.88
C ASP A 14 -35.47 -11.37 19.80
N VAL A 15 -35.96 -11.64 18.60
CA VAL A 15 -35.16 -11.97 17.42
C VAL A 15 -35.62 -11.07 16.28
N LYS A 16 -34.73 -10.20 15.83
CA LYS A 16 -35.01 -9.25 14.74
C LYS A 16 -34.17 -9.59 13.51
N GLY A 17 -34.79 -9.46 12.34
CA GLY A 17 -34.11 -9.56 11.05
C GLY A 17 -33.76 -8.19 10.48
N PRO A 18 -32.77 -8.11 9.57
CA PRO A 18 -32.52 -6.89 8.81
C PRO A 18 -33.72 -6.60 7.89
N VAL A 19 -34.05 -5.33 7.73
CA VAL A 19 -35.07 -4.85 6.79
C VAL A 19 -34.44 -3.76 5.95
N ASP A 20 -34.73 -3.75 4.65
CA ASP A 20 -34.22 -2.72 3.75
C ASP A 20 -34.78 -1.35 4.16
N ALA A 21 -33.87 -0.43 4.48
CA ALA A 21 -34.24 0.97 4.69
C ALA A 21 -34.30 1.68 3.33
N PRO A 22 -35.33 2.49 3.07
CA PRO A 22 -35.32 3.34 1.88
C PRO A 22 -34.12 4.29 1.94
N ALA A 23 -33.45 4.46 0.81
CA ALA A 23 -32.38 5.45 0.67
C ALA A 23 -33.01 6.83 0.42
N ASP A 24 -33.50 7.46 1.48
CA ASP A 24 -34.15 8.76 1.51
C ASP A 24 -33.41 9.74 2.45
N ASP A 25 -33.95 10.96 2.59
CA ASP A 25 -33.36 11.99 3.45
C ASP A 25 -33.37 11.57 4.94
N ALA A 26 -34.41 10.85 5.38
CA ALA A 26 -34.47 10.35 6.75
C ALA A 26 -33.38 9.31 7.05
N PHE A 27 -32.96 8.53 6.05
CA PHE A 27 -31.80 7.66 6.17
C PHE A 27 -30.49 8.45 6.32
N ALA A 28 -30.32 9.54 5.56
CA ALA A 28 -29.15 10.41 5.68
C ALA A 28 -29.09 11.13 7.04
N GLU A 29 -30.23 11.64 7.53
CA GLU A 29 -30.33 12.33 8.81
C GLU A 29 -29.96 11.40 9.99
N ARG A 30 -30.34 10.12 9.93
CA ARG A 30 -29.93 9.11 10.93
C ARG A 30 -28.42 8.90 11.00
N LEU A 31 -27.71 9.19 9.91
CA LEU A 31 -26.25 9.13 9.83
C LEU A 31 -25.60 10.50 10.15
N GLY A 32 -26.39 11.51 10.51
CA GLY A 32 -25.91 12.86 10.80
C GLY A 32 -25.61 13.70 9.55
N ILE A 33 -26.18 13.34 8.40
CA ILE A 33 -26.01 14.05 7.13
C ILE A 33 -27.33 14.73 6.75
N GLU A 34 -27.27 15.96 6.24
CA GLU A 34 -28.47 16.81 6.01
C GLU A 34 -29.54 16.17 5.13
N ASN A 35 -29.15 15.46 4.06
CA ASN A 35 -30.06 14.83 3.11
C ASN A 35 -29.34 13.78 2.25
N LEU A 36 -30.09 13.06 1.43
CA LEU A 36 -29.58 12.00 0.56
C LEU A 36 -28.58 12.53 -0.48
N GLU A 37 -28.77 13.74 -0.98
CA GLU A 37 -27.86 14.37 -1.94
C GLU A 37 -26.47 14.57 -1.32
N LYS A 38 -26.41 15.14 -0.11
CA LYS A 38 -25.16 15.32 0.65
C LYS A 38 -24.51 13.99 1.00
N LEU A 39 -25.29 12.97 1.33
CA LEU A 39 -24.76 11.63 1.54
C LEU A 39 -24.11 11.07 0.26
N ARG A 40 -24.75 11.25 -0.89
CA ARG A 40 -24.19 10.82 -2.19
C ARG A 40 -22.92 11.60 -2.55
N GLU A 41 -22.89 12.91 -2.34
CA GLU A 41 -21.69 13.74 -2.57
C GLU A 41 -20.51 13.26 -1.71
N LEU A 42 -20.75 13.01 -0.42
CA LEU A 42 -19.75 12.51 0.51
C LEU A 42 -19.21 11.13 0.08
N LEU A 43 -20.11 10.19 -0.23
CA LEU A 43 -19.73 8.86 -0.70
C LEU A 43 -18.95 8.94 -2.01
N LYS A 44 -19.39 9.77 -2.95
CA LYS A 44 -18.68 9.98 -4.22
C LYS A 44 -17.27 10.51 -3.99
N GLY A 45 -17.10 11.53 -3.15
CA GLY A 45 -15.78 12.08 -2.84
C GLY A 45 -14.86 11.07 -2.14
N ASN A 46 -15.41 10.20 -1.29
CA ASN A 46 -14.64 9.12 -0.67
C ASN A 46 -14.19 8.08 -1.70
N LEU A 47 -15.09 7.64 -2.59
CA LEU A 47 -14.77 6.70 -3.65
C LEU A 47 -13.77 7.28 -4.66
N GLU A 48 -13.88 8.57 -5.00
CA GLU A 48 -12.92 9.24 -5.87
C GLU A 48 -11.51 9.25 -5.25
N LYS A 49 -11.38 9.55 -3.96
CA LYS A 49 -10.10 9.49 -3.24
C LYS A 49 -9.54 8.07 -3.17
N GLU A 50 -10.38 7.09 -2.88
CA GLU A 50 -10.01 5.68 -2.82
C GLU A 50 -9.48 5.21 -4.19
N TYR A 51 -10.23 5.48 -5.27
CA TYR A 51 -9.84 5.05 -6.61
C TYR A 51 -8.65 5.83 -7.17
N ALA A 52 -8.51 7.11 -6.82
CA ALA A 52 -7.31 7.87 -7.14
C ALA A 52 -6.08 7.28 -6.45
N GLY A 53 -6.19 6.92 -5.16
CA GLY A 53 -5.13 6.24 -4.42
C GLY A 53 -4.75 4.89 -5.03
N ALA A 54 -5.74 4.04 -5.33
CA ALA A 54 -5.51 2.74 -5.97
C ALA A 54 -4.87 2.88 -7.37
N SER A 55 -5.35 3.82 -8.18
CA SER A 55 -4.81 4.09 -9.52
C SER A 55 -3.36 4.58 -9.44
N ARG A 56 -3.09 5.48 -8.49
CA ARG A 56 -1.75 5.98 -8.24
C ARG A 56 -0.80 4.88 -7.78
N PHE A 57 -1.26 4.00 -6.89
CA PHE A 57 -0.48 2.85 -6.44
C PHE A 57 -0.11 1.93 -7.61
N LYS A 58 -1.08 1.57 -8.47
CA LYS A 58 -0.81 0.73 -9.65
C LYS A 58 0.13 1.41 -10.64
N LEU A 59 -0.05 2.70 -10.91
CA LEU A 59 0.84 3.48 -11.78
C LEU A 59 2.28 3.48 -11.25
N LYS A 60 2.44 3.80 -9.96
CA LYS A 60 3.73 3.82 -9.28
C LYS A 60 4.40 2.45 -9.33
N ARG A 61 3.67 1.38 -9.02
CA ARG A 61 4.17 0.01 -9.12
C ARG A 61 4.64 -0.32 -10.53
N ALA A 62 3.81 -0.08 -11.54
CA ALA A 62 4.14 -0.36 -12.94
C ALA A 62 5.38 0.41 -13.40
N LEU A 63 5.55 1.65 -12.93
CA LEU A 63 6.76 2.43 -13.19
C LEU A 63 7.98 1.79 -12.53
N LEU A 64 7.91 1.47 -11.23
CA LEU A 64 9.02 0.88 -10.49
C LEU A 64 9.42 -0.49 -11.07
N ASP A 65 8.46 -1.31 -11.50
CA ASP A 65 8.74 -2.59 -12.18
C ASP A 65 9.53 -2.37 -13.49
N GLN A 66 9.18 -1.34 -14.26
CA GLN A 66 9.92 -0.99 -15.47
C GLN A 66 11.31 -0.45 -15.16
N LEU A 67 11.47 0.34 -14.09
CA LEU A 67 12.79 0.84 -13.68
C LEU A 67 13.68 -0.31 -13.23
N ASP A 68 13.15 -1.25 -12.44
CA ASP A 68 13.87 -2.43 -11.98
C ASP A 68 14.36 -3.29 -13.16
N THR A 69 13.47 -3.57 -14.11
CA THR A 69 13.79 -4.39 -15.29
C THR A 69 14.82 -3.72 -16.22
N LYS A 70 14.82 -2.38 -16.30
CA LYS A 70 15.71 -1.64 -17.22
C LYS A 70 17.08 -1.31 -16.65
N HIS A 71 17.29 -1.48 -15.34
CA HIS A 71 18.52 -1.05 -14.69
C HIS A 71 19.15 -2.21 -13.90
N ASP A 72 19.93 -3.03 -14.60
CA ASP A 72 20.76 -4.05 -13.95
C ASP A 72 22.19 -3.53 -13.75
N PHE A 73 22.60 -3.39 -12.48
CA PHE A 73 23.93 -2.94 -12.10
C PHE A 73 24.34 -3.56 -10.76
N PRO A 74 25.66 -3.70 -10.49
CA PRO A 74 26.12 -4.27 -9.23
C PRO A 74 25.72 -3.38 -8.06
N LEU A 75 25.04 -3.99 -7.08
CA LEU A 75 24.59 -3.29 -5.87
C LEU A 75 25.69 -3.29 -4.81
N PRO A 76 25.86 -2.20 -4.03
CA PRO A 76 26.78 -2.18 -2.91
C PRO A 76 26.37 -3.24 -1.86
N PRO A 77 27.22 -4.25 -1.56
CA PRO A 77 26.82 -5.38 -0.71
C PRO A 77 26.36 -4.95 0.67
N LYS A 78 27.02 -3.94 1.26
CA LYS A 78 26.64 -3.39 2.58
C LYS A 78 25.24 -2.78 2.59
N MET A 79 24.80 -2.18 1.49
CA MET A 79 23.45 -1.61 1.41
C MET A 79 22.40 -2.72 1.30
N VAL A 80 22.68 -3.75 0.50
CA VAL A 80 21.80 -4.94 0.39
C VAL A 80 21.70 -5.66 1.72
N GLU A 81 22.82 -5.83 2.43
CA GLU A 81 22.85 -6.46 3.76
C GLU A 81 22.07 -5.65 4.79
N ALA A 82 22.21 -4.32 4.80
CA ALA A 82 21.47 -3.45 5.71
C ALA A 82 19.95 -3.50 5.45
N GLU A 83 19.54 -3.43 4.19
CA GLU A 83 18.13 -3.55 3.81
C GLU A 83 17.57 -4.94 4.14
N PHE A 84 18.31 -5.99 3.81
CA PHE A 84 17.93 -7.36 4.14
C PHE A 84 17.80 -7.56 5.66
N ALA A 85 18.74 -7.05 6.45
CA ALA A 85 18.68 -7.15 7.90
C ALA A 85 17.44 -6.45 8.49
N ALA A 86 17.08 -5.27 7.97
CA ALA A 86 15.88 -4.55 8.39
C ALA A 86 14.59 -5.33 8.06
N ILE A 87 14.51 -5.87 6.83
CA ILE A 87 13.39 -6.72 6.41
C ILE A 87 13.32 -7.99 7.27
N TRP A 88 14.44 -8.67 7.45
CA TRP A 88 14.50 -9.92 8.18
C TRP A 88 14.13 -9.76 9.65
N GLN A 89 14.52 -8.63 10.27
CA GLN A 89 14.10 -8.31 11.63
C GLN A 89 12.57 -8.22 11.74
N GLN A 90 11.90 -7.56 10.78
CA GLN A 90 10.44 -7.50 10.76
C GLN A 90 9.83 -8.91 10.59
N VAL A 91 10.36 -9.71 9.67
CA VAL A 91 9.90 -11.09 9.43
C VAL A 91 10.02 -11.95 10.69
N GLN A 92 11.08 -11.78 11.48
CA GLN A 92 11.23 -12.48 12.76
C GLN A 92 10.21 -12.00 13.80
N GLN A 93 9.95 -10.69 13.88
CA GLN A 93 8.93 -10.14 14.77
C GLN A 93 7.53 -10.68 14.42
N ASP A 94 7.18 -10.69 13.14
CA ASP A 94 5.89 -11.21 12.66
C ASP A 94 5.77 -12.71 12.94
N LYS A 95 6.88 -13.46 12.80
CA LYS A 95 6.94 -14.88 13.15
C LYS A 95 6.73 -15.12 14.66
N GLU A 96 7.34 -14.32 15.52
CA GLU A 96 7.16 -14.39 16.98
C GLU A 96 5.74 -14.01 17.41
N ALA A 97 5.13 -13.04 16.71
CA ALA A 97 3.75 -12.61 16.93
C ALA A 97 2.71 -13.59 16.35
N GLY A 98 3.12 -14.55 15.52
CA GLY A 98 2.21 -15.45 14.80
C GLY A 98 1.45 -14.77 13.65
N GLU A 99 1.99 -13.65 13.16
CA GLU A 99 1.44 -12.81 12.09
C GLU A 99 2.13 -13.05 10.73
N LEU A 100 3.12 -13.94 10.69
CA LEU A 100 3.80 -14.30 9.44
C LEU A 100 2.80 -14.88 8.42
N PRO A 101 2.85 -14.46 7.14
CA PRO A 101 1.97 -14.98 6.12
C PRO A 101 1.99 -16.51 6.05
N PRO A 102 0.83 -17.18 5.86
CA PRO A 102 0.77 -18.65 5.83
C PRO A 102 1.68 -19.28 4.76
N GLU A 103 1.87 -18.61 3.63
CA GLU A 103 2.77 -19.07 2.56
C GLU A 103 4.24 -19.03 3.00
N ASP A 104 4.65 -17.96 3.67
CA ASP A 104 5.99 -17.81 4.22
C ASP A 104 6.25 -18.76 5.40
N ALA A 105 5.26 -19.00 6.24
CA ALA A 105 5.35 -19.91 7.38
C ALA A 105 5.56 -21.37 6.97
N LYS A 106 5.16 -21.75 5.74
CA LYS A 106 5.37 -23.10 5.19
C LYS A 106 6.75 -23.27 4.52
N LYS A 107 7.46 -22.18 4.24
CA LYS A 107 8.75 -22.22 3.53
C LYS A 107 9.88 -22.58 4.49
N PRO A 108 10.89 -23.34 4.02
CA PRO A 108 12.13 -23.51 4.76
C PRO A 108 12.84 -22.16 4.89
N GLU A 109 13.49 -21.93 6.03
CA GLU A 109 14.11 -20.64 6.36
C GLU A 109 15.13 -20.17 5.30
N GLU A 110 15.89 -21.10 4.71
CA GLU A 110 16.86 -20.77 3.66
C GLU A 110 16.18 -20.15 2.43
N LYS A 111 15.10 -20.76 1.93
CA LYS A 111 14.31 -20.21 0.81
C LYS A 111 13.69 -18.86 1.18
N LEU A 112 13.16 -18.75 2.39
CA LEU A 112 12.56 -17.51 2.87
C LEU A 112 13.60 -16.37 2.89
N ARG A 113 14.82 -16.64 3.37
CA ARG A 113 15.93 -15.68 3.34
C ARG A 113 16.32 -15.29 1.92
N GLU A 114 16.38 -16.25 1.00
CA GLU A 114 16.69 -15.97 -0.41
C GLU A 114 15.65 -15.03 -1.05
N GLU A 115 14.35 -15.29 -0.84
CA GLU A 115 13.27 -14.44 -1.35
C GLU A 115 13.33 -13.03 -0.78
N TYR A 116 13.48 -12.89 0.54
CA TYR A 116 13.61 -11.58 1.18
C TYR A 116 14.90 -10.85 0.80
N ARG A 117 15.99 -11.58 0.51
CA ARG A 117 17.22 -10.99 -0.04
C ARG A 117 16.99 -10.41 -1.43
N LYS A 118 16.27 -11.09 -2.30
CA LYS A 118 15.88 -10.53 -3.60
C LYS A 118 15.05 -9.25 -3.41
N ILE A 119 14.09 -9.25 -2.49
CA ILE A 119 13.30 -8.04 -2.17
C ILE A 119 14.21 -6.90 -1.72
N ALA A 120 15.22 -7.17 -0.89
CA ALA A 120 16.20 -6.18 -0.46
C ALA A 120 17.02 -5.62 -1.63
N GLU A 121 17.52 -6.48 -2.52
CA GLU A 121 18.25 -6.08 -3.72
C GLU A 121 17.41 -5.15 -4.60
N ARG A 122 16.15 -5.52 -4.83
CA ARG A 122 15.22 -4.70 -5.60
C ARG A 122 15.00 -3.31 -4.98
N ARG A 123 14.79 -3.24 -3.66
CA ARG A 123 14.62 -1.97 -2.95
C ARG A 123 15.86 -1.09 -3.03
N VAL A 124 17.05 -1.68 -2.84
CA VAL A 124 18.32 -0.95 -2.95
C VAL A 124 18.53 -0.43 -4.37
N ARG A 125 18.30 -1.27 -5.39
CA ARG A 125 18.41 -0.88 -6.80
C ARG A 125 17.50 0.29 -7.13
N LEU A 126 16.20 0.17 -6.81
CA LEU A 126 15.22 1.22 -7.07
C LEU A 126 15.52 2.51 -6.28
N GLY A 127 15.92 2.39 -5.01
CA GLY A 127 16.32 3.53 -4.20
C GLY A 127 17.48 4.30 -4.82
N LEU A 128 18.50 3.59 -5.33
CA LEU A 128 19.64 4.21 -6.01
C LEU A 128 19.25 4.87 -7.34
N VAL A 129 18.41 4.21 -8.14
CA VAL A 129 17.91 4.77 -9.42
C VAL A 129 17.09 6.04 -9.17
N LEU A 130 16.15 6.01 -8.24
CA LEU A 130 15.32 7.17 -7.92
C LEU A 130 16.14 8.31 -7.30
N ALA A 131 17.10 7.99 -6.43
CA ALA A 131 18.02 8.98 -5.87
C ALA A 131 18.83 9.68 -6.97
N GLU A 132 19.33 8.93 -7.95
CA GLU A 132 20.09 9.49 -9.06
C GLU A 132 19.21 10.36 -9.99
N ILE A 133 18.01 9.90 -10.32
CA ILE A 133 17.05 10.69 -11.11
C ILE A 133 16.68 11.98 -10.38
N GLY A 134 16.36 11.89 -9.09
CA GLY A 134 16.03 13.05 -8.27
C GLY A 134 17.20 14.04 -8.16
N ARG A 135 18.42 13.53 -7.94
CA ARG A 135 19.64 14.35 -7.92
C ARG A 135 19.87 15.07 -9.25
N ALA A 136 19.77 14.34 -10.37
CA ALA A 136 19.98 14.89 -11.72
C ALA A 136 18.95 15.95 -12.10
N ASN A 137 17.76 15.92 -11.50
CA ASN A 137 16.68 16.88 -11.76
C ASN A 137 16.47 17.87 -10.59
N ASN A 138 17.38 17.90 -9.61
CA ASN A 138 17.32 18.77 -8.43
C ASN A 138 15.97 18.70 -7.68
N VAL A 139 15.44 17.49 -7.53
CA VAL A 139 14.23 17.24 -6.73
C VAL A 139 14.57 17.49 -5.26
N GLN A 140 13.76 18.33 -4.61
CA GLN A 140 13.91 18.64 -3.19
C GLN A 140 12.56 18.57 -2.49
N ILE A 141 12.58 18.11 -1.23
CA ILE A 141 11.43 18.19 -0.33
C ILE A 141 11.53 19.50 0.44
N THR A 142 10.52 20.35 0.26
CA THR A 142 10.45 21.61 0.98
C THR A 142 10.06 21.38 2.44
N GLU A 143 10.42 22.32 3.31
CA GLU A 143 10.01 22.29 4.71
C GLU A 143 8.48 22.35 4.87
N GLN A 144 7.78 22.99 3.94
CA GLN A 144 6.32 23.02 3.92
C GLN A 144 5.73 21.62 3.70
N GLU A 145 6.21 20.91 2.68
CA GLU A 145 5.75 19.55 2.36
C GLU A 145 6.05 18.57 3.50
N LEU A 146 7.24 18.68 4.09
CA LEU A 146 7.59 17.88 5.27
C LEU A 146 6.68 18.23 6.45
N GLY A 147 6.39 19.52 6.67
CA GLY A 147 5.44 19.98 7.68
C GLY A 147 4.03 19.43 7.50
N GLU A 148 3.54 19.38 6.26
CA GLU A 148 2.24 18.80 5.89
C GLU A 148 2.20 17.29 6.10
N ALA A 149 3.26 16.57 5.71
CA ALA A 149 3.37 15.14 5.95
C ALA A 149 3.44 14.81 7.45
N MET A 150 4.20 15.57 8.24
CA MET A 150 4.24 15.41 9.70
C MET A 150 2.86 15.59 10.33
N ARG A 151 2.09 16.62 9.91
CA ARG A 151 0.71 16.82 10.41
C ARG A 151 -0.20 15.68 10.01
N THR A 152 -0.12 15.25 8.75
CA THR A 152 -0.94 14.16 8.21
C THR A 152 -0.68 12.85 8.93
N GLU A 153 0.59 12.52 9.19
CA GLU A 153 0.97 11.33 9.94
C GLU A 153 0.50 11.41 11.39
N ALA A 154 0.72 12.55 12.04
CA ALA A 154 0.32 12.78 13.43
C ALA A 154 -1.19 12.63 13.65
N MET A 155 -2.03 13.07 12.70
CA MET A 155 -3.49 12.96 12.81
C MET A 155 -3.99 11.52 12.95
N LYS A 156 -3.23 10.53 12.48
CA LYS A 156 -3.57 9.10 12.62
C LYS A 156 -3.61 8.63 14.08
N TYR A 157 -2.93 9.35 14.97
CA TYR A 157 -2.81 9.01 16.40
C TYR A 157 -3.86 9.71 17.28
N GLY A 158 -4.84 10.39 16.68
CA GLY A 158 -5.98 10.98 17.37
C GLY A 158 -5.56 11.91 18.52
N PRO A 159 -5.94 11.64 19.79
CA PRO A 159 -5.61 12.51 20.93
C PRO A 159 -4.11 12.76 21.12
N GLN A 160 -3.24 11.88 20.64
CA GLN A 160 -1.78 12.00 20.79
C GLN A 160 -1.12 12.75 19.62
N ALA A 161 -1.90 13.25 18.64
CA ALA A 161 -1.39 13.87 17.43
C ALA A 161 -0.34 14.96 17.70
N GLN A 162 -0.57 15.84 18.68
CA GLN A 162 0.40 16.89 19.01
C GLN A 162 1.75 16.34 19.46
N GLN A 163 1.76 15.31 20.32
CA GLN A 163 2.99 14.69 20.80
C GLN A 163 3.75 13.99 19.67
N VAL A 164 3.03 13.32 18.78
CA VAL A 164 3.61 12.66 17.60
C VAL A 164 4.19 13.69 16.62
N PHE A 165 3.48 14.80 16.40
CA PHE A 165 3.98 15.90 15.58
C PHE A 165 5.28 16.50 16.15
N ASP A 166 5.32 16.73 17.46
CA ASP A 166 6.51 17.27 18.14
C ASP A 166 7.69 16.28 18.10
N LEU A 167 7.42 14.97 18.19
CA LEU A 167 8.42 13.92 17.99
C LEU A 167 9.05 14.02 16.60
N PHE A 168 8.23 14.07 15.54
CA PHE A 168 8.74 14.24 14.18
C PHE A 168 9.52 15.54 14.02
N ARG A 169 9.05 16.64 14.61
CA ARG A 169 9.74 17.94 14.50
C ARG A 169 11.11 17.95 15.17
N GLN A 170 11.29 17.22 16.28
CA GLN A 170 12.53 17.24 17.08
C GLN A 170 13.52 16.13 16.70
N ASN A 171 13.06 15.08 16.01
CA ASN A 171 13.86 13.91 15.69
C ASN A 171 14.20 13.82 14.20
N ALA A 172 15.45 14.11 13.84
CA ALA A 172 15.93 14.07 12.46
C ALA A 172 15.75 12.70 11.79
N ASN A 173 15.87 11.60 12.53
CA ASN A 173 15.65 10.25 11.99
C ASN A 173 14.17 10.03 11.67
N ALA A 174 13.26 10.51 12.52
CA ALA A 174 11.83 10.44 12.26
C ALA A 174 11.43 11.30 11.05
N GLN A 175 12.05 12.48 10.87
CA GLN A 175 11.87 13.29 9.66
C GLN A 175 12.35 12.56 8.40
N ALA A 176 13.50 11.89 8.49
CA ALA A 176 14.05 11.14 7.35
C ALA A 176 13.09 10.03 6.89
N GLN A 177 12.39 9.36 7.83
CA GLN A 177 11.37 8.35 7.52
C GLN A 177 10.18 8.91 6.73
N LEU A 178 9.79 10.17 6.96
CA LEU A 178 8.74 10.83 6.18
C LEU A 178 9.28 11.43 4.87
N ARG A 179 10.52 11.89 4.86
CA ARG A 179 11.14 12.50 3.68
C ARG A 179 11.37 11.50 2.56
N ALA A 180 11.75 10.26 2.88
CA ALA A 180 11.99 9.22 1.88
C ALA A 180 10.77 8.93 0.97
N PRO A 181 9.57 8.60 1.50
CA PRO A 181 8.39 8.35 0.65
C PRO A 181 7.95 9.61 -0.11
N LEU A 182 8.07 10.81 0.50
CA LEU A 182 7.78 12.08 -0.19
C LEU A 182 8.71 12.30 -1.40
N PHE A 183 10.01 12.04 -1.21
CA PHE A 183 11.00 12.18 -2.27
C PHE A 183 10.75 11.18 -3.39
N GLU A 184 10.47 9.93 -3.05
CA GLU A 184 10.08 8.90 -4.00
C GLU A 184 8.85 9.32 -4.80
N ASP A 185 7.78 9.79 -4.16
CA ASP A 185 6.57 10.23 -4.85
C ASP A 185 6.84 11.39 -5.82
N LYS A 186 7.63 12.38 -5.41
CA LYS A 186 8.03 13.49 -6.27
C LYS A 186 8.87 13.05 -7.47
N VAL A 187 9.79 12.12 -7.28
CA VAL A 187 10.59 11.57 -8.40
C VAL A 187 9.69 10.77 -9.34
N VAL A 188 8.76 9.98 -8.81
CA VAL A 188 7.76 9.26 -9.61
C VAL A 188 6.92 10.24 -10.42
N ASP A 189 6.44 11.32 -9.82
CA ASP A 189 5.66 12.36 -10.52
C ASP A 189 6.45 13.01 -11.65
N LEU A 190 7.71 13.38 -11.39
CA LEU A 190 8.61 13.92 -12.40
C LEU A 190 8.80 12.96 -13.59
N ILE A 191 8.92 11.65 -13.31
CA ILE A 191 9.06 10.64 -14.36
C ILE A 191 7.75 10.52 -15.15
N VAL A 192 6.61 10.46 -14.47
CA VAL A 192 5.28 10.32 -15.09
C VAL A 192 4.97 11.53 -15.96
N GLU A 193 5.30 12.75 -15.52
CA GLU A 193 5.10 13.99 -16.29
C GLU A 193 5.86 13.97 -17.63
N LYS A 194 7.04 13.34 -17.66
CA LYS A 194 7.88 13.22 -18.86
C LYS A 194 7.60 11.94 -19.66
N ALA A 195 6.89 10.97 -19.07
CA ALA A 195 6.60 9.69 -19.69
C ALA A 195 5.38 9.76 -20.60
N LYS A 196 5.29 8.81 -21.54
CA LYS A 196 4.07 8.59 -22.30
C LYS A 196 3.10 7.78 -21.46
N VAL A 197 2.14 8.46 -20.84
CA VAL A 197 1.07 7.84 -20.05
C VAL A 197 -0.10 7.47 -20.95
N LYS A 198 -0.64 6.28 -20.77
CA LYS A 198 -1.86 5.83 -21.47
C LYS A 198 -2.93 5.53 -20.43
N ASP A 199 -4.02 6.29 -20.49
CA ASP A 199 -5.18 6.03 -19.63
C ASP A 199 -5.97 4.82 -20.13
N THR A 200 -6.32 3.94 -19.20
CA THR A 200 -7.11 2.74 -19.47
C THR A 200 -8.29 2.67 -18.53
N LYS A 201 -9.49 2.48 -19.08
CA LYS A 201 -10.68 2.19 -18.27
C LYS A 201 -10.60 0.75 -17.79
N VAL A 202 -10.66 0.57 -16.47
CA VAL A 202 -10.68 -0.72 -15.78
C VAL A 202 -11.92 -0.81 -14.90
N SER A 203 -12.29 -2.03 -14.50
CA SER A 203 -13.37 -2.20 -13.53
C SER A 203 -12.90 -1.90 -12.11
N LYS A 204 -13.84 -1.70 -11.16
CA LYS A 204 -13.51 -1.55 -9.73
C LYS A 204 -12.74 -2.77 -9.23
N GLU A 205 -13.20 -3.96 -9.58
CA GLU A 205 -12.60 -5.22 -9.14
C GLU A 205 -11.16 -5.36 -9.64
N GLU A 206 -10.89 -4.95 -10.88
CA GLU A 206 -9.54 -4.94 -11.45
C GLU A 206 -8.64 -3.90 -10.79
N LEU A 207 -9.16 -2.69 -10.53
CA LEU A 207 -8.42 -1.62 -9.86
C LEU A 207 -8.06 -1.98 -8.41
N MET A 208 -8.96 -2.65 -7.70
CA MET A 208 -8.79 -2.99 -6.29
C MET A 208 -8.13 -4.36 -6.08
N LYS A 209 -7.76 -5.08 -7.14
CA LYS A 209 -7.08 -6.36 -7.03
C LYS A 209 -5.61 -6.16 -6.63
N ASP A 210 -5.14 -6.93 -5.66
CA ASP A 210 -3.73 -7.00 -5.29
C ASP A 210 -2.90 -7.55 -6.46
N ASP A 211 -1.78 -6.89 -6.74
CA ASP A 211 -0.85 -7.30 -7.78
C ASP A 211 0.23 -8.22 -7.21
N GLU A 212 0.45 -9.35 -7.86
CA GLU A 212 1.55 -10.28 -7.57
C GLU A 212 2.90 -9.58 -7.76
N LEU A 213 3.87 -9.92 -6.91
CA LEU A 213 5.25 -9.42 -7.05
C LEU A 213 5.78 -9.73 -8.46
N PRO A 214 6.64 -8.87 -9.03
CA PRO A 214 7.20 -9.10 -10.36
C PRO A 214 7.88 -10.46 -10.46
N GLU A 215 7.94 -11.02 -11.67
CA GLU A 215 8.61 -12.30 -11.93
C GLU A 215 10.04 -12.26 -11.34
N GLY A 216 10.38 -13.27 -10.53
CA GLY A 216 11.66 -13.36 -9.82
C GLY A 216 11.63 -12.87 -8.36
N TYR A 217 10.55 -12.21 -7.92
CA TYR A 217 10.41 -11.64 -6.56
C TYR A 217 9.18 -12.16 -5.78
N GLY A 218 8.48 -13.18 -6.27
CA GLY A 218 7.32 -13.81 -5.60
C GLY A 218 7.29 -15.32 -5.79
N ASP A 219 6.28 -15.99 -5.22
CA ASP A 219 6.11 -17.45 -5.34
C ASP A 219 6.10 -17.90 -6.81
N ASP A 220 7.13 -18.62 -7.23
CA ASP A 220 7.22 -19.25 -8.55
C ASP A 220 6.09 -20.29 -8.79
N GLU A 221 5.28 -20.59 -7.77
CA GLU A 221 4.13 -21.51 -7.80
C GLU A 221 2.74 -20.82 -7.88
N ALA A 222 2.65 -19.48 -7.87
CA ALA A 222 1.37 -18.82 -8.09
C ALA A 222 0.86 -19.11 -9.52
N PRO A 223 -0.40 -19.57 -9.69
CA PRO A 223 -0.92 -19.92 -11.01
C PRO A 223 -0.98 -18.68 -11.89
N LYS A 224 -0.08 -18.59 -12.88
CA LYS A 224 -0.05 -17.50 -13.86
C LYS A 224 -1.47 -17.22 -14.37
N PRO A 225 -1.97 -15.98 -14.31
CA PRO A 225 -3.28 -15.67 -14.86
C PRO A 225 -3.29 -16.02 -16.35
N ALA A 226 -4.15 -16.97 -16.73
CA ALA A 226 -4.28 -17.43 -18.09
C ALA A 226 -4.52 -16.23 -19.01
N LYS A 227 -3.59 -16.01 -19.96
CA LYS A 227 -3.79 -15.06 -21.06
C LYS A 227 -5.11 -15.40 -21.73
N LYS A 228 -6.16 -14.61 -21.50
CA LYS A 228 -7.42 -14.72 -22.25
C LYS A 228 -7.08 -14.55 -23.72
N ALA A 229 -7.08 -15.65 -24.46
CA ALA A 229 -7.00 -15.65 -25.90
C ALA A 229 -8.16 -14.78 -26.42
N THR A 230 -7.81 -13.69 -27.08
CA THR A 230 -8.76 -12.85 -27.81
C THR A 230 -9.54 -13.73 -28.77
N ALA A 231 -10.82 -13.93 -28.48
CA ALA A 231 -11.75 -14.60 -29.38
C ALA A 231 -11.83 -13.77 -30.67
N LYS A 232 -11.28 -14.33 -31.76
CA LYS A 232 -11.52 -13.84 -33.11
C LYS A 232 -13.03 -13.86 -33.35
N LYS A 233 -13.61 -12.66 -33.53
CA LYS A 233 -14.88 -12.50 -34.23
C LYS A 233 -14.76 -13.19 -35.58
N LYS A 234 -15.54 -14.26 -35.80
CA LYS A 234 -15.94 -14.65 -37.15
C LYS A 234 -17.23 -13.90 -37.45
N ALA A 235 -17.16 -13.09 -38.49
CA ALA A 235 -18.33 -12.60 -39.20
C ALA A 235 -18.85 -13.76 -40.06
N ASP A 236 -20.14 -14.03 -39.93
CA ASP A 236 -21.09 -14.30 -41.02
C ASP A 236 -22.49 -13.93 -40.49
#